data_AF-A0A223KNY1-F1
#
_entry.id   AF-A0A223KNY1-F1
#
_cell.length_a   1.000
_cell.length_b   1.000
_cell.length_c   1.000
_cell.angle_alpha   90.00
_cell.angle_beta   90.00
_cell.angle_gamma   90.00
#
_symmetry.space_group_name_H-M   'P 1'
#
loop_
_entity.id
_entity.type
_entity.pdbx_description
1 polymer ?
#
loop_
_entity_poly.entity_id
_entity_poly.type
_entity_poly.pdbx_seq_one_letter_code
_entity_poly.pdbx_strand_id
1 'polypeptide(L)' 'MYYDGIGSIINSILFLWIVFLVFQRINNRYPASNPWKKDLILTFIQSVVVVLVALPIMYFFIK' A
#
# COMPACT_ATOMS: atom_id res chain seq x y z
N MET A 1 -2.69 -20.27 -4.67
CA MET A 1 -1.75 -19.24 -5.17
C MET A 1 -1.69 -18.18 -4.08
N TYR A 2 -0.65 -17.35 -3.94
CA TYR A 2 -0.50 -16.44 -2.77
C TYR A 2 -1.74 -15.57 -2.47
N TYR A 3 -2.62 -15.40 -3.46
CA TYR A 3 -4.00 -14.95 -3.32
C TYR A 3 -4.96 -15.98 -3.93
N ASP A 4 -6.11 -16.23 -3.30
CA ASP A 4 -7.13 -17.18 -3.78
C ASP A 4 -7.92 -16.68 -5.00
N GLY A 5 -7.78 -15.40 -5.36
CA GLY A 5 -8.41 -14.82 -6.54
C GLY A 5 -8.24 -13.31 -6.62
N ILE A 6 -8.72 -12.71 -7.71
CA ILE A 6 -8.63 -11.25 -7.97
C ILE A 6 -9.25 -10.44 -6.82
N GLY A 7 -10.36 -10.92 -6.24
CA GLY A 7 -10.99 -10.27 -5.10
C GLY A 7 -10.08 -10.20 -3.86
N SER A 8 -9.31 -11.26 -3.59
CA SER A 8 -8.35 -11.29 -2.48
C SER A 8 -7.18 -10.31 -2.70
N ILE A 9 -6.72 -10.17 -3.94
CA ILE A 9 -5.69 -9.18 -4.32
C ILE A 9 -6.20 -7.75 -4.08
N ILE A 10 -7.40 -7.43 -4.58
CA ILE A 10 -8.00 -6.10 -4.42
C ILE A 10 -8.20 -5.78 -2.94
N ASN A 11 -8.73 -6.71 -2.15
CA ASN A 11 -8.93 -6.53 -0.71
C ASN A 11 -7.60 -6.27 0.02
N SER A 12 -6.54 -6.98 -0.36
CA SER A 12 -5.20 -6.80 0.22
C SER A 12 -4.60 -5.43 -0.11
N ILE A 13 -4.77 -4.97 -1.36
CA ILE A 13 -4.34 -3.62 -1.79
C ILE A 13 -5.07 -2.55 -1.00
N LEU A 14 -6.40 -2.64 -0.92
CA LEU A 14 -7.22 -1.65 -0.22
C LEU A 14 -6.92 -1.61 1.29
N PHE A 15 -6.72 -2.78 1.89
CA PHE A 15 -6.34 -2.87 3.30
C PHE A 15 -4.98 -2.19 3.57
N LEU A 16 -3.94 -2.55 2.81
CA LEU A 16 -2.61 -1.94 2.96
C LEU A 16 -2.61 -0.46 2.62
N TRP A 17 -3.42 -0.03 1.64
CA TRP A 17 -3.57 1.38 1.32
C TRP A 17 -4.09 2.20 2.50
N ILE A 18 -5.14 1.74 3.18
CA ILE A 18 -5.68 2.42 4.36
C ILE A 18 -4.61 2.49 5.46
N VAL A 19 -3.90 1.37 5.69
CA VAL A 19 -2.80 1.32 6.67
C VAL A 19 -1.72 2.36 6.34
N PHE A 20 -1.22 2.40 5.10
CA PHE A 20 -0.21 3.36 4.66
C PHE A 20 -0.71 4.79 4.73
N LEU A 21 -1.97 5.05 4.37
CA LEU A 21 -2.58 6.37 4.46
C LEU A 21 -2.61 6.86 5.92
N VAL A 22 -2.99 5.99 6.86
CA VAL A 22 -3.01 6.31 8.29
C VAL A 22 -1.60 6.58 8.82
N PHE A 23 -0.62 5.75 8.48
CA PHE A 23 0.77 5.98 8.90
C PHE A 23 1.35 7.26 8.30
N GLN A 24 1.13 7.51 7.01
CA GLN A 24 1.55 8.74 6.34
C GLN A 24 0.94 9.96 7.03
N ARG A 25 -0.34 9.88 7.43
CA ARG A 25 -1.05 10.96 8.14
C ARG A 25 -0.54 11.23 9.54
N ILE A 26 -0.26 10.18 10.31
CA ILE A 26 0.25 10.31 11.68
C ILE A 26 1.67 10.88 11.67
N ASN A 27 2.52 10.40 10.77
CA ASN A 27 3.93 10.77 10.73
C ASN A 27 4.18 12.14 10.07
N ASN A 28 3.49 12.46 8.97
CA ASN A 28 3.60 13.78 8.32
C ASN A 28 2.50 14.72 8.82
N ARG A 29 2.59 15.15 10.10
CA ARG A 29 1.74 16.24 10.63
C ARG A 29 1.88 17.46 9.72
N TYR A 30 0.85 17.67 8.92
CA TYR A 30 0.66 18.68 7.89
C TYR A 30 1.60 19.89 7.95
N PRO A 31 2.67 19.93 7.14
CA PRO A 31 3.24 21.22 6.77
C PRO A 31 2.17 21.94 5.95
N ALA A 32 2.04 23.25 6.11
CA ALA A 32 0.98 24.11 5.58
C ALA A 32 0.72 24.01 4.05
N SER A 33 1.55 23.26 3.31
CA SER A 33 1.47 23.07 1.87
C SER A 33 1.31 21.62 1.39
N ASN A 34 1.20 20.59 2.25
CA ASN A 34 1.13 19.20 1.75
C ASN A 34 -0.29 18.86 1.20
N PRO A 35 -0.45 18.60 -0.11
CA PRO A 35 -1.76 18.35 -0.68
C PRO A 35 -2.21 16.92 -0.36
N TRP A 36 -3.34 16.81 0.33
CA TRP A 36 -4.05 15.55 0.64
C TRP A 36 -4.12 14.56 -0.52
N LYS A 37 -4.29 15.08 -1.74
CA LYS A 37 -4.37 14.31 -2.98
C LYS A 37 -3.08 13.53 -3.29
N LYS A 38 -1.92 14.14 -3.03
CA LYS A 38 -0.62 13.51 -3.30
C LYS A 38 -0.41 12.33 -2.37
N ASP A 39 -0.68 12.48 -1.07
CA ASP A 39 -0.56 11.39 -0.10
C ASP A 39 -1.45 10.21 -0.49
N LEU A 40 -2.69 10.51 -0.91
CA LEU A 40 -3.67 9.50 -1.26
C LEU A 40 -3.24 8.67 -2.47
N ILE A 41 -2.75 9.33 -3.53
CA ILE A 41 -2.25 8.66 -4.74
C ILE A 41 -0.96 7.88 -4.44
N LEU A 42 -0.04 8.49 -3.68
CA LEU A 42 1.27 7.90 -3.42
C LEU A 42 1.13 6.64 -2.54
N THR A 43 0.32 6.70 -1.49
CA THR A 43 0.03 5.54 -0.62
C THR A 43 -0.74 4.45 -1.36
N PHE A 44 -1.61 4.81 -2.30
CA PHE A 44 -2.29 3.83 -3.15
C PHE A 44 -1.29 3.10 -4.05
N ILE A 45 -0.41 3.82 -4.75
CA ILE A 45 0.65 3.22 -5.58
C ILE A 45 1.56 2.34 -4.72
N GLN A 46 1.96 2.79 -3.53
CA GLN A 46 2.75 1.99 -2.59
C GLN A 46 2.08 0.66 -2.24
N SER A 47 0.78 0.68 -1.94
CA SER A 47 0.03 -0.56 -1.64
C SER A 47 0.00 -1.54 -2.82
N VAL A 48 -0.19 -1.04 -4.04
CA VAL A 48 -0.16 -1.85 -5.26
C VAL A 48 1.22 -2.46 -5.47
N VAL A 49 2.29 -1.66 -5.33
CA VAL A 49 3.67 -2.14 -5.48
C VAL A 49 4.01 -3.19 -4.42
N VAL A 50 3.62 -2.99 -3.17
CA VAL A 50 3.88 -3.96 -2.11
C VAL A 50 3.18 -5.29 -2.39
N VAL A 51 1.91 -5.25 -2.77
CA VAL A 51 1.10 -6.45 -3.01
C VAL A 51 1.56 -7.23 -4.25
N LEU A 52 1.85 -6.53 -5.35
CA LEU A 52 2.14 -7.16 -6.64
C LEU A 52 3.62 -7.42 -6.89
N VAL A 53 4.52 -6.71 -6.19
CA VAL A 53 5.97 -6.79 -6.45
C VAL A 53 6.71 -7.24 -5.20
N ALA A 54 6.59 -6.52 -4.08
CA ALA A 54 7.40 -6.80 -2.90
C ALA A 54 7.08 -8.16 -2.25
N LEU A 55 5.79 -8.48 -2.05
CA LEU A 55 5.38 -9.75 -1.42
C LEU A 55 5.81 -10.99 -2.26
N PRO A 56 5.58 -11.03 -3.59
CA PRO A 56 6.07 -12.13 -4.43
C PRO A 56 7.60 -12.27 -4.43
N ILE A 57 8.33 -11.15 -4.47
CA ILE A 57 9.79 -11.17 -4.42
C ILE A 57 10.27 -11.71 -3.08
N MET A 58 9.72 -11.25 -1.96
CA MET A 58 10.08 -11.78 -0.64
C MET A 58 9.76 -13.27 -0.51
N TYR A 59 8.62 -13.72 -1.03
CA TYR A 59 8.29 -15.14 -1.08
C TYR A 59 9.33 -15.96 -1.85
N PHE A 60 9.89 -15.41 -2.94
CA PHE A 60 10.96 -16.05 -3.69
C PHE A 60 12.28 -16.17 -2.90
N PHE A 61 12.60 -15.19 -2.04
CA PHE A 61 13.83 -15.20 -1.24
C PHE A 61 13.73 -15.98 0.08
N ILE A 62 12.54 -16.08 0.66
CA ILE A 62 12.29 -16.80 1.93
C ILE A 62 12.18 -18.32 1.68
N LYS A 63 11.85 -18.71 0.45
CA LYS A 63 11.79 -20.09 0.01
C LYS A 63 13.16 -20.58 -0.43
#